data_AF-A0A937J8C4-F1
#
_entry.id   AF-A0A937J8C4-F1
#
_cell.length_a   1.000
_cell.length_b   1.000
_cell.length_c   1.000
_cell.angle_alpha   90.00
_cell.angle_beta   90.00
_cell.angle_gamma   90.00
#
_symmetry.space_group_name_H-M   'P 1'
#
loop_
_entity.id
_entity.type
_entity.pdbx_description
1 polymer ?
#
loop_
_entity_poly.entity_id
_entity_poly.type
_entity_poly.pdbx_seq_one_letter_code
_entity_poly.pdbx_strand_id
1 'polypeptide(L)'
;MEALTFEQLRLVVVLYTSALVPPVLLGYLYLKGLLANWVPKFYILMIVVCAIGWEIWFSYGILFGDEISIRRSEILNLYIPADINWLLNSMADSGAIVCGLLWLVWILKGRDGTIFREWNWSCFLLILFLFIGQNLLVEMFLYHDQLAVDKKISWAPLSPLAHWINPMLFQFEGRTVMLQTQLPWLILTPIIYGGLITYLGNHYPISNVDDAS
;
A
#
# COMPACT_ATOMS: atom_id res chain seq x y z
N MET A 1 -30.40 16.04 1.93
CA MET A 1 -29.37 15.01 1.77
C MET A 1 -28.08 15.77 1.52
N GLU A 2 -27.12 15.72 2.45
CA GLU A 2 -25.83 16.40 2.24
C GLU A 2 -25.11 15.75 1.06
N ALA A 3 -24.53 16.56 0.18
CA ALA A 3 -23.77 16.10 -0.97
C ALA A 3 -22.29 16.01 -0.62
N LEU A 4 -21.57 15.07 -1.24
CA LEU A 4 -20.11 14.99 -1.13
C LEU A 4 -19.47 16.28 -1.63
N THR A 5 -18.47 16.78 -0.90
CA THR A 5 -17.58 17.81 -1.43
C THR A 5 -16.73 17.22 -2.57
N PHE A 6 -16.10 18.08 -3.37
CA PHE A 6 -15.21 17.62 -4.44
C PHE A 6 -14.07 16.73 -3.93
N GLU A 7 -13.44 17.12 -2.81
CA GLU A 7 -12.33 16.36 -2.22
C GLU A 7 -12.80 14.99 -1.72
N GLN A 8 -13.97 14.92 -1.07
CA GLN A 8 -14.58 13.67 -0.62
C GLN A 8 -14.98 12.76 -1.79
N LEU A 9 -15.54 13.32 -2.87
CA LEU A 9 -15.85 12.57 -4.08
C LEU A 9 -14.59 12.04 -4.75
N ARG A 10 -13.53 12.86 -4.84
CA ARG A 10 -12.23 12.44 -5.36
C ARG A 10 -11.68 11.26 -4.57
N LEU A 11 -11.70 11.34 -3.24
CA LEU A 11 -11.27 10.26 -2.36
C LEU A 11 -12.04 8.95 -2.66
N VAL A 12 -13.38 9.01 -2.74
CA VAL A 12 -14.22 7.85 -3.06
C VAL A 12 -13.82 7.27 -4.42
N VAL A 13 -13.79 8.09 -5.47
CA VAL A 13 -13.47 7.61 -6.83
C VAL A 13 -12.07 7.01 -6.89
N VAL A 14 -11.06 7.67 -6.31
CA VAL A 14 -9.67 7.19 -6.36
C VAL A 14 -9.50 5.91 -5.55
N LEU A 15 -10.12 5.79 -4.38
CA LEU A 15 -10.03 4.57 -3.58
C LEU A 15 -10.65 3.37 -4.30
N TYR A 16 -11.89 3.51 -4.81
CA TYR A 16 -12.56 2.43 -5.53
C TYR A 16 -11.82 2.03 -6.82
N THR A 17 -11.36 3.01 -7.60
CA THR A 17 -10.61 2.72 -8.83
C THR A 17 -9.26 2.07 -8.53
N SER A 18 -8.52 2.56 -7.54
CA SER A 18 -7.23 1.98 -7.13
C SER A 18 -7.38 0.59 -6.52
N ALA A 19 -8.50 0.28 -5.88
CA ALA A 19 -8.80 -1.05 -5.36
C ALA A 19 -9.22 -2.03 -6.47
N LEU A 20 -10.08 -1.62 -7.40
CA LEU A 20 -10.75 -2.52 -8.34
C LEU A 20 -10.02 -2.69 -9.69
N VAL A 21 -9.29 -1.67 -10.16
CA VAL A 21 -8.57 -1.76 -11.44
C VAL A 21 -7.43 -2.79 -11.39
N PRO A 22 -6.57 -2.85 -10.35
CA PRO A 22 -5.48 -3.81 -10.29
C PRO A 22 -5.92 -5.28 -10.39
N PRO A 23 -6.90 -5.80 -9.62
CA PRO A 23 -7.31 -7.20 -9.75
C PRO A 23 -7.92 -7.52 -11.12
N VAL A 24 -8.65 -6.58 -11.74
CA VAL A 24 -9.18 -6.75 -13.10
C VAL A 24 -8.03 -6.84 -14.11
N LEU A 25 -7.06 -5.94 -14.03
CA LEU A 25 -5.90 -5.92 -14.92
C LEU A 25 -5.03 -7.17 -14.72
N LEU A 26 -4.71 -7.53 -13.48
CA LEU A 26 -3.94 -8.72 -13.15
C LEU A 26 -4.65 -9.98 -13.65
N GLY A 27 -5.96 -10.09 -13.45
CA GLY A 27 -6.78 -11.18 -13.97
C GLY A 27 -6.71 -11.28 -15.49
N TYR A 28 -6.91 -10.16 -16.20
CA TYR A 28 -6.80 -10.11 -17.66
C TYR A 28 -5.42 -10.53 -18.16
N LEU A 29 -4.34 -9.97 -17.59
CA LEU A 29 -2.97 -10.28 -17.99
C LEU A 29 -2.60 -11.74 -17.68
N TYR A 30 -3.08 -12.29 -16.56
CA TYR A 30 -2.90 -13.69 -16.20
C TYR A 30 -3.59 -14.62 -17.20
N LEU A 31 -4.86 -14.33 -17.57
CA LEU A 31 -5.59 -15.11 -18.57
C LEU A 31 -4.95 -15.06 -19.97
N LYS A 32 -4.18 -14.00 -20.27
CA LYS A 32 -3.40 -13.87 -21.50
C LYS A 32 -2.02 -14.54 -21.43
N GLY A 33 -1.65 -15.13 -20.30
CA GLY A 33 -0.32 -15.74 -20.11
C GLY A 33 0.83 -14.73 -20.04
N LEU A 34 0.53 -13.45 -19.76
CA LEU A 34 1.52 -12.36 -19.72
C LEU A 34 2.12 -12.13 -18.33
N LEU A 35 1.60 -12.82 -17.30
CA LEU A 35 2.10 -12.73 -15.93
C LEU A 35 2.74 -14.04 -15.50
N ALA A 36 3.82 -13.93 -14.74
CA ALA A 36 4.37 -15.07 -14.04
C ALA A 36 3.35 -15.63 -13.02
N ASN A 37 3.31 -16.95 -12.88
CA ASN A 37 2.32 -17.66 -12.05
C ASN A 37 2.35 -17.28 -10.56
N TRP A 38 3.45 -16.69 -10.08
CA TRP A 38 3.56 -16.23 -8.70
C TRP A 38 2.88 -14.87 -8.45
N VAL A 39 2.70 -14.04 -9.48
CA VAL A 39 2.22 -12.65 -9.34
C VAL A 39 0.79 -12.60 -8.75
N PRO A 40 -0.19 -13.39 -9.22
CA PRO A 40 -1.53 -13.37 -8.61
C PRO A 40 -1.52 -13.82 -7.14
N LYS A 41 -0.71 -14.85 -6.82
CA LYS A 41 -0.58 -15.33 -5.43
C LYS A 41 0.04 -14.27 -4.53
N PHE A 42 1.06 -13.57 -5.05
CA PHE A 42 1.71 -12.47 -4.35
C PHE A 42 0.75 -11.31 -4.10
N TYR A 43 -0.07 -10.92 -5.09
CA TYR A 43 -1.11 -9.91 -4.90
C TYR A 43 -2.09 -10.28 -3.77
N ILE A 44 -2.62 -11.51 -3.77
CA ILE A 44 -3.53 -11.98 -2.71
C ILE A 44 -2.84 -11.99 -1.34
N LEU A 45 -1.59 -12.46 -1.27
CA LEU A 45 -0.81 -12.43 -0.04
C LEU A 45 -0.64 -10.98 0.45
N MET A 46 -0.38 -10.04 -0.45
CA MET A 46 -0.18 -8.64 -0.10
C MET A 46 -1.45 -7.97 0.42
N ILE A 47 -2.64 -8.34 -0.09
CA ILE A 47 -3.91 -7.90 0.53
C ILE A 47 -3.93 -8.29 2.01
N VAL A 48 -3.58 -9.55 2.31
CA VAL A 48 -3.57 -10.06 3.69
C VAL A 48 -2.52 -9.34 4.55
N VAL A 49 -1.33 -9.10 4.01
CA VAL A 49 -0.26 -8.36 4.70
C VAL A 49 -0.68 -6.93 5.01
N CYS A 50 -1.28 -6.19 4.06
CA CYS A 50 -1.80 -4.84 4.30
C CYS A 50 -2.94 -4.84 5.33
N ALA A 51 -3.89 -5.77 5.17
CA ALA A 51 -5.05 -5.93 6.06
C ALA A 51 -4.63 -6.14 7.52
N ILE A 52 -3.81 -7.15 7.77
CA ILE A 52 -3.35 -7.52 9.12
C ILE A 52 -2.26 -6.56 9.61
N GLY A 53 -1.46 -6.01 8.71
CA GLY A 53 -0.33 -5.14 9.02
C GLY A 53 -0.76 -3.78 9.55
N TRP A 54 -1.82 -3.18 8.98
CA TRP A 54 -2.33 -1.90 9.44
C TRP A 54 -3.79 -1.59 9.09
N GLU A 55 -4.33 -2.03 7.97
CA GLU A 55 -5.63 -1.51 7.48
C GLU A 55 -6.82 -1.85 8.39
N ILE A 56 -6.87 -3.07 8.93
CA ILE A 56 -7.92 -3.46 9.88
C ILE A 56 -7.80 -2.64 11.17
N TRP A 57 -6.58 -2.47 11.67
CA TRP A 57 -6.30 -1.72 12.90
C TRP A 57 -6.66 -0.26 12.77
N PHE A 58 -6.28 0.37 11.65
CA PHE A 58 -6.56 1.77 11.37
C PHE A 58 -8.05 1.99 11.12
N SER A 59 -8.73 1.08 10.41
CA SER A 59 -10.15 1.20 10.13
C SER A 59 -10.99 1.11 11.40
N TYR A 60 -10.71 0.14 12.27
CA TYR A 60 -11.51 -0.09 13.47
C TYR A 60 -11.00 0.61 14.74
N GLY A 61 -9.82 1.21 14.71
CA GLY A 61 -9.26 1.86 15.90
C GLY A 61 -8.90 0.86 17.02
N ILE A 62 -8.63 -0.40 16.68
CA ILE A 62 -8.63 -1.56 17.62
C ILE A 62 -7.81 -1.31 18.88
N LEU A 63 -6.61 -0.75 18.74
CA LEU A 63 -5.67 -0.61 19.85
C LEU A 63 -5.14 0.82 19.93
N PHE A 64 -5.62 1.54 20.95
CA PHE A 64 -5.23 2.93 21.26
C PHE A 64 -5.42 3.93 20.10
N GLY A 65 -6.43 3.70 19.25
CA GLY A 65 -6.82 4.60 18.17
C GLY A 65 -8.31 4.87 18.15
N ASP A 66 -8.70 5.78 17.26
CA ASP A 66 -10.08 6.10 16.97
C ASP A 66 -10.54 5.36 15.70
N GLU A 67 -11.76 4.83 15.73
CA GLU A 67 -12.39 4.19 14.56
C GLU A 67 -12.51 5.19 13.40
N ILE A 68 -12.33 4.73 12.16
CA ILE A 68 -12.41 5.62 11.00
C ILE A 68 -13.76 6.34 10.88
N SER A 69 -14.84 5.73 11.38
CA SER A 69 -16.18 6.33 11.35
C SER A 69 -16.27 7.64 12.14
N ILE A 70 -15.46 7.80 13.19
CA ILE A 70 -15.40 9.03 13.99
C ILE A 70 -14.25 9.97 13.58
N ARG A 71 -13.39 9.53 12.65
CA ARG A 71 -12.26 10.31 12.12
C ARG A 71 -12.59 11.10 10.85
N ARG A 72 -13.77 10.90 10.26
CA ARG A 72 -14.18 11.57 9.02
C ARG A 72 -15.67 11.92 9.05
N SER A 73 -16.14 12.61 8.00
CA SER A 73 -17.54 13.03 7.90
C SER A 73 -18.52 11.85 7.79
N GLU A 74 -19.74 12.05 8.28
CA GLU A 74 -20.81 11.05 8.20
C GLU A 74 -21.13 10.67 6.76
N ILE A 75 -21.14 11.63 5.84
CA ILE A 75 -21.37 11.38 4.42
C ILE A 75 -20.30 10.43 3.84
N LEU A 76 -19.02 10.57 4.19
CA LEU A 76 -17.98 9.64 3.74
C LEU A 76 -18.20 8.21 4.28
N ASN A 77 -18.71 8.07 5.50
CA ASN A 77 -19.03 6.76 6.07
C ASN A 77 -20.14 6.03 5.31
N LEU A 78 -21.04 6.76 4.66
CA LEU A 78 -22.09 6.16 3.83
C LEU A 78 -21.52 5.56 2.53
N TYR A 79 -20.50 6.21 1.94
CA TYR A 79 -19.90 5.76 0.68
C TYR A 79 -18.76 4.74 0.86
N ILE A 80 -18.04 4.82 1.99
CA ILE A 80 -16.92 3.94 2.30
C ILE A 80 -17.08 3.40 3.74
N PRO A 81 -18.09 2.59 4.10
CA PRO A 81 -18.22 2.05 5.46
C PRO A 81 -16.92 1.44 6.01
N ALA A 82 -16.73 1.49 7.33
CA ALA A 82 -15.53 0.94 7.98
C ALA A 82 -15.28 -0.53 7.58
N ASP A 83 -16.37 -1.31 7.45
CA ASP A 83 -16.36 -2.74 7.08
C ASP A 83 -15.85 -3.02 5.67
N ILE A 84 -15.86 -2.04 4.78
CA ILE A 84 -15.27 -2.14 3.43
C ILE A 84 -13.99 -1.34 3.30
N ASN A 85 -13.77 -0.34 4.16
CA ASN A 85 -12.63 0.56 4.09
C ASN A 85 -11.31 -0.22 4.18
N TRP A 86 -11.17 -1.09 5.17
CA TRP A 86 -9.93 -1.86 5.35
C TRP A 86 -9.63 -2.72 4.11
N LEU A 87 -10.65 -3.28 3.47
CA LEU A 87 -10.51 -4.13 2.31
C LEU A 87 -10.12 -3.31 1.07
N LEU A 88 -10.81 -2.20 0.83
CA LEU A 88 -10.53 -1.32 -0.32
C LEU A 88 -9.12 -0.75 -0.24
N ASN A 89 -8.68 -0.27 0.93
CA ASN A 89 -7.32 0.22 1.11
C ASN A 89 -6.30 -0.92 0.95
N SER A 90 -6.55 -2.11 1.52
CA SER A 90 -5.64 -3.26 1.34
C SER A 90 -5.50 -3.67 -0.13
N MET A 91 -6.59 -3.59 -0.91
CA MET A 91 -6.58 -3.87 -2.35
C MET A 91 -5.84 -2.79 -3.15
N ALA A 92 -6.00 -1.51 -2.79
CA ALA A 92 -5.27 -0.42 -3.40
C ALA A 92 -3.77 -0.49 -3.10
N ASP A 93 -3.40 -0.74 -1.84
CA ASP A 93 -2.02 -0.89 -1.38
C ASP A 93 -1.33 -2.08 -2.04
N SER A 94 -1.97 -3.25 -2.05
CA SER A 94 -1.39 -4.44 -2.69
C SER A 94 -1.26 -4.31 -4.20
N GLY A 95 -2.27 -3.75 -4.87
CA GLY A 95 -2.36 -3.69 -6.32
C GLY A 95 -1.63 -2.50 -6.92
N ALA A 96 -2.17 -1.29 -6.69
CA ALA A 96 -1.68 -0.07 -7.31
C ALA A 96 -0.29 0.30 -6.77
N ILE A 97 -0.06 0.09 -5.47
CA ILE A 97 1.20 0.50 -4.84
C ILE A 97 2.22 -0.63 -4.91
N VAL A 98 2.00 -1.76 -4.24
CA VAL A 98 3.02 -2.81 -4.12
C VAL A 98 3.31 -3.45 -5.48
N CYS A 99 2.30 -4.04 -6.14
CA CYS A 99 2.52 -4.65 -7.46
C CYS A 99 2.90 -3.60 -8.52
N GLY A 100 2.22 -2.44 -8.54
CA GLY A 100 2.49 -1.38 -9.51
C GLY A 100 3.90 -0.80 -9.41
N LEU A 101 4.39 -0.52 -8.20
CA LEU A 101 5.74 0.04 -8.02
C LEU A 101 6.84 -0.99 -8.18
N LEU A 102 6.62 -2.25 -7.80
CA LEU A 102 7.57 -3.32 -8.13
C LEU A 102 7.69 -3.51 -9.65
N TRP A 103 6.57 -3.44 -10.37
CA TRP A 103 6.58 -3.44 -11.83
C TRP A 103 7.32 -2.22 -12.41
N LEU A 104 7.14 -1.03 -11.84
CA LEU A 104 7.89 0.16 -12.23
C LEU A 104 9.40 -0.01 -12.00
N VAL A 105 9.80 -0.54 -10.84
CA VAL A 105 11.21 -0.84 -10.52
C VAL A 105 11.80 -1.81 -11.53
N TRP A 106 11.06 -2.87 -11.88
CA TRP A 106 11.47 -3.83 -12.90
C TRP A 106 11.69 -3.16 -14.26
N ILE A 107 10.80 -2.26 -14.68
CA ILE A 107 10.98 -1.48 -15.92
C ILE A 107 12.22 -0.58 -15.83
N LEU A 108 12.38 0.17 -14.74
CA LEU A 108 13.50 1.11 -14.55
C LEU A 108 14.85 0.39 -14.49
N LYS A 109 14.87 -0.89 -14.13
CA LYS A 109 16.05 -1.76 -14.12
C LYS A 109 16.21 -2.58 -15.41
N GLY A 110 15.57 -2.16 -16.50
CA GLY A 110 15.77 -2.77 -17.81
C GLY A 110 15.08 -4.13 -17.97
N ARG A 111 14.02 -4.39 -17.19
CA ARG A 111 13.27 -5.65 -17.18
C ARG A 111 14.10 -6.86 -16.74
N ASP A 112 15.17 -6.61 -16.00
CA ASP A 112 16.00 -7.65 -15.42
C ASP A 112 15.27 -8.35 -14.27
N GLY A 113 14.99 -9.65 -14.43
CA GLY A 113 14.33 -10.47 -13.41
C GLY A 113 15.22 -10.84 -12.22
N THR A 114 16.54 -10.67 -12.33
CA THR A 114 17.50 -10.98 -11.26
C THR A 114 17.39 -10.00 -10.08
N ILE A 115 16.87 -8.80 -10.30
CA ILE A 115 16.75 -7.75 -9.28
C ILE A 115 15.90 -8.16 -8.06
N PHE A 116 14.98 -9.12 -8.24
CA PHE A 116 14.13 -9.67 -7.18
C PHE A 116 14.60 -11.05 -6.70
N ARG A 117 15.82 -11.48 -7.08
CA ARG A 117 16.42 -12.77 -6.71
C ARG A 117 17.73 -12.61 -5.95
N GLU A 118 18.37 -11.46 -6.09
CA GLU A 118 19.59 -11.12 -5.34
C GLU A 118 19.44 -9.76 -4.67
N TRP A 119 20.06 -9.63 -3.49
CA TRP A 119 20.00 -8.37 -2.76
C TRP A 119 20.84 -7.30 -3.43
N ASN A 120 20.19 -6.23 -3.87
CA ASN A 120 20.84 -5.06 -4.43
C ASN A 120 20.42 -3.78 -3.67
N TRP A 121 21.39 -3.09 -3.08
CA TRP A 121 21.14 -1.87 -2.31
C TRP A 121 20.49 -0.75 -3.13
N SER A 122 20.88 -0.59 -4.40
CA SER A 122 20.27 0.43 -5.25
C SER A 122 18.81 0.11 -5.58
N CYS A 123 18.46 -1.17 -5.75
CA CYS A 123 17.07 -1.60 -5.93
C CYS A 123 16.26 -1.41 -4.64
N PHE A 124 16.80 -1.84 -3.50
CA PHE A 124 16.19 -1.63 -2.19
C PHE A 124 15.88 -0.16 -1.91
N LEU A 125 16.88 0.73 -2.10
CA LEU A 125 16.71 2.17 -1.88
C LEU A 125 15.68 2.79 -2.84
N LEU A 126 15.62 2.32 -4.08
CA LEU A 126 14.61 2.77 -5.04
C LEU A 126 13.20 2.33 -4.62
N ILE A 127 13.02 1.08 -4.19
CA ILE A 127 11.72 0.60 -3.68
C ILE A 127 11.31 1.41 -2.45
N LEU A 128 12.23 1.61 -1.50
CA LEU A 128 11.97 2.40 -0.30
C LEU A 128 11.56 3.83 -0.64
N PHE A 129 12.29 4.48 -1.54
CA PHE A 129 11.98 5.82 -2.02
C PHE A 129 10.58 5.89 -2.64
N LEU A 130 10.23 4.92 -3.48
CA LEU A 130 8.92 4.88 -4.12
C LEU A 130 7.80 4.60 -3.12
N PHE A 131 7.98 3.69 -2.16
CA PHE A 131 6.98 3.33 -1.15
C PHE A 131 6.71 4.46 -0.16
N ILE A 132 7.75 5.18 0.27
CA ILE A 132 7.57 6.37 1.11
C ILE A 132 7.01 7.52 0.27
N GLY A 133 7.59 7.79 -0.90
CA GLY A 133 7.20 8.91 -1.77
C GLY A 133 5.73 8.84 -2.19
N GLN A 134 5.24 7.67 -2.61
CA GLN A 134 3.82 7.48 -2.93
C GLN A 134 2.92 7.72 -1.72
N ASN A 135 3.32 7.26 -0.52
CA ASN A 135 2.49 7.38 0.67
C ASN A 135 2.37 8.83 1.12
N LEU A 136 3.46 9.61 0.98
CA LEU A 136 3.43 11.05 1.18
C LEU A 136 2.40 11.71 0.26
N LEU A 137 2.33 11.33 -1.02
CA LEU A 137 1.33 11.87 -1.95
C LEU A 137 -0.10 11.43 -1.56
N VAL A 138 -0.30 10.17 -1.22
CA VAL A 138 -1.62 9.65 -0.80
C VAL A 138 -2.11 10.35 0.47
N GLU A 139 -1.25 10.48 1.48
CA GLU A 139 -1.59 11.16 2.73
C GLU A 139 -1.92 12.64 2.50
N MET A 140 -1.07 13.34 1.72
CA MET A 140 -1.26 14.75 1.44
C MET A 140 -2.46 15.05 0.56
N PHE A 141 -2.80 14.20 -0.42
CA PHE A 141 -3.81 14.54 -1.43
C PHE A 141 -5.10 13.70 -1.36
N LEU A 142 -5.11 12.59 -0.63
CA LEU A 142 -6.30 11.74 -0.52
C LEU A 142 -6.79 11.60 0.92
N TYR A 143 -5.91 11.28 1.87
CA TYR A 143 -6.33 10.92 3.23
C TYR A 143 -6.38 12.06 4.24
N HIS A 144 -6.01 13.28 3.84
CA HIS A 144 -6.23 14.46 4.66
C HIS A 144 -7.69 14.56 5.16
N ASP A 145 -8.67 14.28 4.29
CA ASP A 145 -10.09 14.35 4.65
C ASP A 145 -10.60 13.16 5.50
N GLN A 146 -9.76 12.14 5.70
CA GLN A 146 -10.06 11.00 6.58
C GLN A 146 -9.55 11.19 8.01
N LEU A 147 -8.81 12.27 8.27
CA LEU A 147 -8.20 12.55 9.56
C LEU A 147 -8.79 13.84 10.14
N ALA A 148 -9.75 13.66 11.04
CA ALA A 148 -10.24 14.75 11.88
C ALA A 148 -9.14 15.21 12.83
N VAL A 149 -9.13 16.52 13.08
CA VAL A 149 -8.22 17.17 14.03
C VAL A 149 -8.34 16.48 15.39
N ASP A 150 -7.19 16.22 16.02
CA ASP A 150 -7.04 15.57 17.34
C ASP A 150 -7.47 14.10 17.44
N LYS A 151 -7.75 13.42 16.32
CA LYS A 151 -8.03 11.97 16.33
C LYS A 151 -6.77 11.14 16.13
N LYS A 152 -6.72 10.00 16.83
CA LYS A 152 -5.55 9.13 16.88
C LYS A 152 -5.68 7.95 15.92
N ILE A 153 -4.62 7.65 15.19
CA ILE A 153 -4.50 6.41 14.42
C ILE A 153 -4.11 5.28 15.37
N SER A 154 -4.71 4.10 15.21
CA SER A 154 -4.45 2.91 16.02
C SER A 154 -2.99 2.46 15.93
N TRP A 155 -2.53 1.79 16.97
CA TRP A 155 -1.39 0.88 16.87
C TRP A 155 -1.68 -0.22 15.84
N ALA A 156 -0.64 -0.66 15.14
CA ALA A 156 -0.72 -1.82 14.26
C ALA A 156 0.63 -2.57 14.18
N PRO A 157 0.65 -3.84 13.75
CA PRO A 157 1.89 -4.63 13.62
C PRO A 157 2.98 -3.95 12.78
N LEU A 158 2.62 -3.30 11.68
CA LEU A 158 3.56 -2.56 10.83
C LEU A 158 3.57 -1.04 11.12
N SER A 159 2.87 -0.59 12.17
CA SER A 159 3.02 0.75 12.75
C SER A 159 3.12 0.66 14.28
N PRO A 160 4.19 0.03 14.79
CA PRO A 160 4.23 -0.42 16.19
C PRO A 160 4.49 0.70 17.20
N LEU A 161 4.99 1.85 16.74
CA LEU A 161 5.26 3.00 17.62
C LEU A 161 3.96 3.76 17.98
N ALA A 162 2.89 3.54 17.21
CA ALA A 162 1.59 4.17 17.37
C ALA A 162 1.69 5.69 17.62
N HIS A 163 0.88 6.21 18.55
CA HIS A 163 0.90 7.62 18.95
C HIS A 163 2.00 7.95 19.98
N TRP A 164 2.75 6.96 20.49
CA TRP A 164 3.79 7.18 21.50
C TRP A 164 5.03 7.84 20.92
N ILE A 165 5.43 7.46 19.71
CA ILE A 165 6.53 8.10 18.96
C ILE A 165 5.99 8.45 17.58
N ASN A 166 5.25 9.55 17.52
CA ASN A 166 4.64 10.06 16.30
C ASN A 166 4.95 11.55 16.04
N PRO A 167 6.23 11.93 15.85
CA PRO A 167 6.57 13.30 15.51
C PRO A 167 5.97 13.66 14.14
N MET A 168 5.62 14.94 13.99
CA MET A 168 5.35 15.52 12.69
C MET A 168 6.64 15.54 11.88
N LEU A 169 6.61 14.97 10.67
CA LEU A 169 7.76 14.97 9.76
C LEU A 169 7.84 16.29 9.00
N PHE A 170 6.71 16.76 8.47
CA PHE A 170 6.58 18.07 7.85
C PHE A 170 5.11 18.47 7.73
N GLN A 171 4.87 19.75 7.38
CA GLN A 171 3.55 20.30 7.13
C GLN A 171 3.57 21.09 5.82
N PHE A 172 2.51 20.96 5.02
CA PHE A 172 2.33 21.69 3.77
C PHE A 172 0.87 22.11 3.61
N GLU A 173 0.61 23.41 3.44
CA GLU A 173 -0.75 23.97 3.27
C GLU A 173 -1.76 23.50 4.34
N GLY A 174 -1.31 23.40 5.60
CA GLY A 174 -2.16 22.93 6.72
C GLY A 174 -2.29 21.41 6.81
N ARG A 175 -1.78 20.64 5.84
CA ARG A 175 -1.76 19.17 5.86
C ARG A 175 -0.49 18.69 6.54
N THR A 176 -0.64 17.87 7.57
CA THR A 176 0.47 17.33 8.37
C THR A 176 0.79 15.92 7.92
N VAL A 177 2.08 15.63 7.80
CA VAL A 177 2.58 14.26 7.61
C VAL A 177 3.23 13.80 8.91
N MET A 178 2.79 12.65 9.39
CA MET A 178 3.20 12.09 10.68
C MET A 178 4.08 10.86 10.48
N LEU A 179 4.98 10.54 11.43
CA LEU A 179 5.84 9.36 11.31
C LEU A 179 5.03 8.05 11.24
N GLN A 180 3.96 7.95 12.02
CA GLN A 180 3.15 6.74 12.20
C GLN A 180 2.57 6.21 10.87
N THR A 181 2.20 7.10 9.95
CA THR A 181 1.65 6.73 8.63
C THR A 181 2.73 6.25 7.66
N GLN A 182 4.00 6.59 7.91
CA GLN A 182 5.14 6.15 7.08
C GLN A 182 5.71 4.80 7.53
N LEU A 183 5.53 4.44 8.81
CA LEU A 183 6.07 3.20 9.38
C LEU A 183 5.67 1.93 8.63
N PRO A 184 4.40 1.75 8.20
CA PRO A 184 4.02 0.57 7.41
C PRO A 184 4.92 0.36 6.20
N TRP A 185 5.15 1.42 5.43
CA TRP A 185 5.96 1.38 4.21
C TRP A 185 7.46 1.21 4.51
N LEU A 186 7.95 1.85 5.56
CA LEU A 186 9.34 1.71 6.00
C LEU A 186 9.66 0.26 6.42
N ILE A 187 8.77 -0.36 7.21
CA ILE A 187 8.96 -1.73 7.71
C ILE A 187 8.65 -2.76 6.62
N LEU A 188 7.64 -2.51 5.79
CA LEU A 188 7.23 -3.43 4.74
C LEU A 188 8.27 -3.56 3.62
N THR A 189 8.99 -2.49 3.30
CA THR A 189 9.99 -2.50 2.21
C THR A 189 11.02 -3.63 2.35
N PRO A 190 11.78 -3.76 3.47
CA PRO A 190 12.73 -4.86 3.63
C PRO A 190 12.05 -6.24 3.68
N ILE A 191 10.84 -6.33 4.24
CA ILE A 191 10.07 -7.59 4.30
C ILE A 191 9.72 -8.06 2.89
N ILE A 192 9.19 -7.18 2.05
CA ILE A 192 8.82 -7.53 0.66
C ILE A 192 10.06 -7.84 -0.15
N TYR A 193 11.09 -7.00 -0.11
CA TYR A 193 12.24 -7.17 -0.97
C TYR A 193 13.02 -8.46 -0.61
N GLY A 194 13.31 -8.66 0.68
CA GLY A 194 13.95 -9.89 1.15
C GLY A 194 13.06 -11.13 0.99
N GLY A 195 11.75 -10.99 1.21
CA GLY A 195 10.78 -12.06 1.02
C GLY A 195 10.67 -12.52 -0.43
N LEU A 196 10.65 -11.59 -1.39
CA LEU A 196 10.67 -11.89 -2.82
C LEU A 196 11.96 -12.59 -3.23
N ILE A 197 13.11 -12.10 -2.79
CA ILE A 197 14.42 -12.73 -3.03
C ILE A 197 14.41 -14.18 -2.55
N THR A 198 13.97 -14.41 -1.31
CA THR A 198 13.92 -15.75 -0.71
C THR A 198 12.94 -16.67 -1.46
N TYR A 199 11.74 -16.18 -1.75
CA TYR A 199 10.70 -16.98 -2.40
C TYR A 199 11.05 -17.30 -3.85
N LEU A 200 11.49 -16.31 -4.63
CA LEU A 200 11.85 -16.51 -6.03
C LEU A 200 13.14 -17.32 -6.15
N GLY A 201 14.14 -17.11 -5.28
CA GLY A 201 15.35 -17.93 -5.26
C GLY A 201 15.08 -19.42 -5.05
N ASN A 202 14.13 -19.76 -4.17
CA ASN A 202 13.80 -21.15 -3.85
C ASN A 202 12.87 -21.82 -4.88
N HIS A 203 11.90 -21.09 -5.44
CA HIS A 203 10.85 -21.67 -6.29
C HIS A 203 11.03 -21.41 -7.79
N TYR A 204 11.83 -20.42 -8.15
CA TYR A 204 12.13 -20.04 -9.52
C TYR A 204 13.63 -19.71 -9.61
N PRO A 205 14.56 -20.66 -9.40
CA PRO A 205 15.98 -20.37 -9.51
C PRO A 205 16.33 -19.90 -10.92
N ILE A 206 17.39 -19.10 -11.06
CA ILE A 206 17.94 -18.77 -12.38
C ILE A 206 18.54 -20.09 -12.90
N SER A 207 17.93 -20.70 -13.92
CA SER A 207 18.56 -21.83 -14.60
C SER A 207 19.74 -21.26 -15.38
N ASN A 208 20.91 -21.90 -15.32
CA ASN A 208 22.08 -21.51 -16.14
C ASN A 208 21.87 -21.78 -17.65
N VAL A 209 20.63 -21.88 -18.15
CA VAL A 209 20.34 -22.45 -19.48
C VAL A 209 19.41 -21.59 -20.35
N ASP A 210 18.71 -20.57 -19.84
CA ASP A 210 17.70 -19.86 -20.65
C ASP A 210 17.99 -18.36 -20.91
N ASP A 211 19.27 -18.01 -21.12
CA ASP A 211 19.68 -16.75 -21.81
C ASP A 211 19.93 -16.98 -23.32
N ALA A 212 19.06 -17.78 -23.96
CA ALA A 212 19.13 -18.02 -25.40
C ALA A 212 17.73 -18.16 -26.03
N SER A 213 16.91 -17.10 -25.96
CA SER A 213 15.90 -16.79 -26.99
C SER A 213 15.40 -15.36 -26.88
#